data_AF-A0A9W9EWH0-F1
#
_entry.id   AF-A0A9W9EWH0-F1
#
_cell.length_a   1.000
_cell.length_b   1.000
_cell.length_c   1.000
_cell.angle_alpha   90.00
_cell.angle_beta   90.00
_cell.angle_gamma   90.00
#
_symmetry.space_group_name_H-M   'P 1'
#
loop_
_entity.id
_entity.type
_entity.pdbx_description
1 polymer ?
#
loop_
_entity_poly.entity_id
_entity_poly.type
_entity_poly.pdbx_seq_one_letter_code
_entity_poly.pdbx_strand_id
1 'polypeptide(L)'
;MNSKDALVKAIQGSHSVFLVTTPAWDVAGSDAEFVRGKNVTEVSKETGVQHLISSSLLDVTKKSGGRLKHVHHFAWKIQPRIQHAS
;
A
#
# COMPACT_ATOMS: atom_id res chain seq x y z
N MET A 1 11.67 -2.80 -4.58
CA MET A 1 11.01 -4.07 -4.97
C MET A 1 10.01 -3.78 -6.07
N ASN A 2 10.38 -4.02 -7.34
CA ASN A 2 9.50 -3.74 -8.49
C ASN A 2 9.06 -4.99 -9.25
N SER A 3 9.58 -6.17 -8.89
CA SER A 3 9.19 -7.46 -9.48
C SER A 3 8.36 -8.26 -8.48
N LYS A 4 7.22 -8.80 -8.94
CA LYS A 4 6.35 -9.68 -8.14
C LYS A 4 7.08 -10.96 -7.70
N ASP A 5 7.94 -11.53 -8.53
CA ASP A 5 8.69 -12.75 -8.18
C ASP A 5 9.64 -12.52 -7.02
N ALA A 6 10.27 -11.34 -6.96
CA ALA A 6 11.12 -10.97 -5.84
C ALA A 6 10.29 -10.78 -4.54
N LEU A 7 9.06 -10.27 -4.66
CA LEU A 7 8.13 -10.17 -3.53
C LEU A 7 7.71 -11.55 -3.02
N VAL A 8 7.36 -12.47 -3.92
CA VAL A 8 6.97 -13.83 -3.54
C VAL A 8 8.08 -14.49 -2.74
N LYS A 9 9.32 -14.45 -3.26
CA LYS A 9 10.48 -15.01 -2.55
C LYS A 9 10.72 -14.36 -1.19
N ALA A 10 10.50 -13.06 -1.07
CA ALA A 10 10.70 -12.33 0.18
C ALA A 10 9.61 -12.58 1.23
N ILE A 11 8.38 -12.88 0.79
CA ILE A 11 7.21 -13.00 1.67
C ILE A 11 6.89 -14.46 2.03
N GLN A 12 7.21 -15.41 1.15
CA GLN A 12 6.90 -16.84 1.33
C GLN A 12 7.31 -17.34 2.72
N GLY A 13 6.37 -17.99 3.43
CA GLY A 13 6.59 -18.55 4.76
C GLY A 13 6.48 -17.55 5.92
N SER A 14 6.25 -16.27 5.64
CA SER A 14 6.05 -15.26 6.69
C SER A 14 4.65 -15.37 7.32
N HIS A 15 4.59 -15.31 8.65
CA HIS A 15 3.31 -15.18 9.37
C HIS A 15 2.70 -13.78 9.20
N SER A 16 3.52 -12.74 9.21
CA SER A 16 3.09 -11.35 9.15
C SER A 16 4.01 -10.50 8.30
N VAL A 17 3.45 -9.47 7.67
CA VAL A 17 4.17 -8.50 6.83
C VAL A 17 3.87 -7.09 7.33
N PHE A 18 4.91 -6.30 7.55
CA PHE A 18 4.80 -4.86 7.80
C PHE A 18 5.17 -4.07 6.55
N LEU A 19 4.21 -3.31 6.01
CA LEU A 19 4.36 -2.57 4.76
C LEU A 19 4.48 -1.06 5.03
N VAL A 20 5.63 -0.51 4.64
CA VAL A 20 5.84 0.94 4.51
C VAL A 20 6.23 1.22 3.07
N THR A 21 5.55 2.18 2.45
CA THR A 21 5.92 2.71 1.14
C THR A 21 6.46 4.12 1.30
N THR A 22 7.46 4.45 0.49
CA THR A 22 7.93 5.82 0.30
C THR A 22 7.37 6.36 -1.01
N PRO A 23 6.81 7.59 -1.03
CA PRO A 23 6.47 8.25 -2.28
C PRO A 23 7.74 8.50 -3.08
N ALA A 24 7.66 8.37 -4.41
CA ALA A 24 8.64 9.03 -5.24
C ALA A 24 8.23 10.51 -5.37
N TRP A 25 9.20 11.41 -5.23
CA TRP A 25 8.98 12.85 -5.03
C TRP A 25 8.68 13.60 -6.33
N ASP A 26 8.41 12.88 -7.42
CA ASP A 26 7.94 13.38 -8.71
C ASP A 26 6.48 12.93 -8.97
N VAL A 27 5.80 13.55 -9.93
CA VAL A 27 4.38 13.23 -10.24
C VAL A 27 4.21 11.77 -10.67
N ALA A 28 5.22 11.22 -11.37
CA ALA A 28 5.31 9.81 -11.76
C ALA A 28 5.47 8.84 -10.56
N GLY A 29 5.90 9.37 -9.42
CA GLY A 29 6.18 8.63 -8.21
C GLY A 29 4.96 8.20 -7.41
N SER A 30 3.82 8.87 -7.63
CA SER A 30 2.53 8.58 -6.98
C SER A 30 1.94 7.24 -7.44
N ASP A 31 1.88 7.02 -8.76
CA ASP A 31 1.44 5.75 -9.36
C ASP A 31 2.36 4.59 -8.96
N ALA A 32 3.66 4.86 -8.85
CA ALA A 32 4.63 3.86 -8.44
C ALA A 32 4.44 3.41 -6.98
N GLU A 33 4.05 4.32 -6.08
CA GLU A 33 3.75 3.99 -4.68
C GLU A 33 2.51 3.09 -4.57
N PHE A 34 1.45 3.44 -5.31
CA PHE A 34 0.22 2.65 -5.37
C PHE A 34 0.48 1.24 -5.90
N VAL A 35 1.20 1.12 -7.03
CA VAL A 35 1.54 -0.18 -7.62
C VAL A 35 2.37 -1.05 -6.67
N ARG A 36 3.35 -0.45 -5.96
CA ARG A 36 4.13 -1.18 -4.94
C ARG A 36 3.24 -1.69 -3.80
N GLY A 37 2.38 -0.85 -3.25
CA GLY A 37 1.47 -1.23 -2.18
C GLY A 37 0.50 -2.35 -2.60
N LYS A 38 -0.06 -2.25 -3.81
CA LYS A 38 -0.92 -3.27 -4.40
C LYS A 38 -0.20 -4.61 -4.56
N ASN A 39 1.00 -4.61 -5.14
CA ASN A 39 1.75 -5.84 -5.38
C ASN A 39 2.10 -6.57 -4.07
N VAL A 40 2.52 -5.83 -3.02
CA VAL A 40 2.79 -6.45 -1.71
C VAL A 40 1.52 -7.05 -1.10
N THR A 41 0.39 -6.36 -1.25
CA THR A 41 -0.91 -6.83 -0.75
C THR A 41 -1.36 -8.11 -1.45
N GLU A 42 -1.26 -8.16 -2.78
CA GLU A 42 -1.60 -9.35 -3.59
C GLU A 42 -0.71 -10.54 -3.24
N VAL A 43 0.61 -10.33 -3.20
CA VAL A 43 1.56 -11.41 -2.88
C VAL A 43 1.38 -11.92 -1.44
N SER A 44 1.12 -11.03 -0.48
CA SER A 44 0.84 -11.45 0.91
C SER A 44 -0.39 -12.34 0.98
N LYS A 45 -1.42 -12.05 0.18
CA LYS A 45 -2.61 -12.90 0.06
C LYS A 45 -2.29 -14.25 -0.59
N GLU A 46 -1.55 -14.24 -1.70
CA GLU A 46 -1.18 -15.46 -2.44
C GLU A 46 -0.29 -16.42 -1.62
N THR A 47 0.58 -15.87 -0.78
CA THR A 47 1.54 -16.64 0.04
C THR A 47 1.00 -17.05 1.42
N GLY A 48 -0.23 -16.68 1.75
CA GLY A 48 -0.91 -17.13 2.99
C GLY A 48 -0.53 -16.37 4.26
N VAL A 49 -0.04 -15.13 4.13
CA VAL A 49 0.25 -14.26 5.29
C VAL A 49 -1.02 -14.04 6.12
N GLN A 50 -0.92 -14.19 7.45
CA GLN A 50 -2.05 -14.06 8.36
C GLN A 50 -2.35 -12.60 8.73
N HIS A 51 -1.31 -11.76 8.81
CA HIS A 51 -1.45 -10.35 9.12
C HIS A 51 -0.61 -9.46 8.22
N LEU A 52 -1.27 -8.56 7.50
CA LEU A 52 -0.63 -7.46 6.78
C LEU A 52 -0.89 -6.16 7.53
N ILE A 53 0.15 -5.59 8.14
CA ILE A 53 0.10 -4.31 8.86
C ILE A 53 0.68 -3.24 7.93
N SER A 54 -0.11 -2.24 7.54
CA SER A 54 0.33 -1.20 6.62
C SER A 54 0.39 0.18 7.27
N SER A 55 1.48 0.91 7.00
CA SER A 55 1.63 2.32 7.37
C SER A 55 0.96 3.24 6.34
N SER A 56 -0.32 3.52 6.56
CA SER A 56 -1.14 4.38 5.69
C SER A 56 -1.30 5.81 6.28
N LEU A 57 -1.77 6.75 5.46
CA LEU A 57 -2.21 8.09 5.86
C LEU A 57 -3.69 8.22 5.55
N LEU A 58 -4.39 9.03 6.34
CA LEU A 58 -5.80 9.35 6.11
C LEU A 58 -5.96 10.16 4.82
N ASP A 59 -7.07 9.95 4.11
CA ASP A 59 -7.50 10.83 3.02
C ASP A 59 -7.83 12.22 3.58
N VAL A 60 -6.85 13.13 3.52
CA VAL A 60 -6.93 14.49 4.07
C VAL A 60 -7.94 15.33 3.30
N THR A 61 -8.12 15.10 1.99
CA THR A 61 -9.14 15.80 1.19
C THR A 61 -10.52 15.48 1.72
N LYS A 62 -10.82 14.19 1.93
CA LYS A 62 -12.10 13.74 2.49
C LYS A 62 -12.27 14.17 3.95
N LYS A 63 -11.23 14.03 4.78
CA LYS A 63 -11.29 14.38 6.22
C LYS A 63 -11.41 15.88 6.46
N SER A 64 -10.92 16.71 5.54
CA SER A 64 -11.03 18.17 5.64
C SER A 64 -12.30 18.76 5.01
N GLY A 65 -13.21 17.92 4.51
CA GLY A 65 -14.40 18.39 3.79
C GLY A 65 -14.05 19.18 2.53
N GLY A 66 -12.93 18.84 1.87
CA GLY A 66 -12.45 19.52 0.67
C GLY A 66 -11.77 20.87 0.93
N ARG A 67 -11.45 21.23 2.19
CA ARG A 67 -10.70 22.46 2.51
C ARG A 67 -9.21 22.36 2.18
N LEU A 68 -8.62 21.18 2.29
CA LEU A 68 -7.21 20.93 2.01
C LEU A 68 -7.09 20.14 0.70
N LYS A 69 -7.14 20.84 -0.45
CA LYS A 69 -7.14 20.22 -1.79
C LYS A 69 -5.74 19.98 -2.39
N HIS A 70 -4.71 20.61 -1.83
CA HIS A 70 -3.35 20.60 -2.40
C HIS A 70 -2.33 19.78 -1.58
N VAL A 71 -2.82 18.94 -0.66
CA VAL A 71 -1.95 18.08 0.17
C VAL A 71 -1.77 16.71 -0.50
N HIS A 72 -1.13 16.72 -1.66
CA HIS A 72 -1.07 15.58 -2.58
C HIS A 72 -0.42 14.32 -1.95
N HIS A 73 0.57 14.48 -1.08
CA HIS A 73 1.27 13.36 -0.42
C HIS A 73 0.41 12.53 0.53
N PHE A 74 -0.70 13.08 1.04
CA PHE A 74 -1.59 12.35 1.96
C PHE A 74 -2.65 11.55 1.22
N ALA A 75 -2.94 11.89 -0.04
CA ALA A 75 -3.93 11.19 -0.86
C ALA A 75 -3.40 9.87 -1.43
N TRP A 76 -2.08 9.66 -1.47
CA TRP A 76 -1.48 8.54 -2.20
C TRP A 76 -1.33 7.25 -1.38
N LYS A 77 -1.60 7.30 -0.07
CA LYS A 77 -1.59 6.13 0.82
C LYS A 77 -2.96 5.44 0.98
N ILE A 78 -3.95 5.80 0.16
CA ILE A 78 -5.29 5.19 0.23
C ILE A 78 -5.18 3.68 -0.02
N GLN A 79 -5.48 2.90 1.02
CA GLN A 79 -5.36 1.45 1.06
C GLN A 79 -6.22 0.70 0.02
N PRO A 80 -5.71 -0.38 -0.58
CA PRO A 80 -6.53 -1.52 -0.98
C PRO A 80 -6.97 -2.31 0.27
N ARG A 81 -8.28 -2.34 0.54
CA ARG A 81 -8.87 -3.20 1.60
C ARG A 81 -8.91 -4.65 1.12
N ILE A 82 -8.28 -5.58 1.86
CA ILE A 82 -8.69 -6.99 1.83
C ILE A 82 -9.89 -7.11 2.76
N GLN A 83 -11.10 -7.15 2.20
CA GLN A 83 -12.25 -7.64 2.94
C GLN A 83 -12.16 -9.17 2.99
N HIS A 84 -12.05 -9.73 4.19
CA HIS A 84 -12.33 -11.13 4.42
C HIS A 84 -13.84 -11.33 4.21
N ALA A 85 -14.22 -12.07 3.18
CA ALA A 85 -15.56 -12.63 3.07
C ALA A 85 -15.59 -13.88 3.95
N SER A 86 -16.26 -13.75 5.09
CA SER A 86 -16.81 -14.87 5.87
C SER A 86 -18.09 -15.38 5.24
#